data_AF-A0AAU4LJ27-F1
#
_entry.id   AF-A0AAU4LJ27-F1
#
_cell.length_a   1.000
_cell.length_b   1.000
_cell.length_c   1.000
_cell.angle_alpha   90.00
_cell.angle_beta   90.00
_cell.angle_gamma   90.00
#
_symmetry.space_group_name_H-M   'P 1'
#
loop_
_entity.id
_entity.type
_entity.pdbx_description
1 polymer ?
#
loop_
_entity_poly.entity_id
_entity_poly.type
_entity_poly.pdbx_seq_one_letter_code
_entity_poly.pdbx_strand_id
1 'polypeptide(L)' 'MNPTTLTLHMSVDLAHGGRWTSLRGGSREWLWQREDPRRHQVRPGDAFVDAGGLAHARPPQPPSLSAENPAAASPPSNGH' A
#
# COMPACT_ATOMS: atom_id res chain seq x y z
N MET A 1 21.78 16.59 -24.95
CA MET A 1 21.82 16.81 -23.49
C MET A 1 22.49 15.60 -22.87
N ASN A 2 23.59 15.78 -22.15
CA ASN A 2 24.23 14.67 -21.43
C ASN A 2 23.45 14.43 -20.13
N PRO A 3 23.08 13.17 -19.80
CA PRO A 3 22.43 12.88 -18.54
C PRO A 3 23.39 13.21 -17.39
N THR A 4 22.88 13.92 -16.39
CA THR A 4 23.64 14.16 -15.16
C THR A 4 23.32 13.02 -14.18
N THR A 5 24.34 12.29 -13.77
CA THR A 5 24.21 11.27 -12.73
C THR A 5 24.24 11.94 -11.37
N LEU A 6 23.29 11.59 -10.51
CA LEU A 6 23.19 12.08 -9.15
C LEU A 6 23.10 10.89 -8.20
N THR A 7 23.96 10.87 -7.18
CA THR A 7 23.83 9.89 -6.09
C THR A 7 22.65 10.25 -5.21
N LEU A 8 21.80 9.27 -4.92
CA LEU A 8 20.64 9.40 -4.04
C LEU A 8 20.84 8.57 -2.77
N HIS A 9 20.51 9.16 -1.63
CA HIS A 9 20.38 8.50 -0.34
C HIS A 9 18.91 8.34 0.01
N MET A 10 18.52 7.12 0.34
CA MET A 10 17.16 6.75 0.68
C MET A 10 17.08 6.30 2.13
N SER A 11 16.04 6.75 2.84
CA SER A 11 15.69 6.25 4.16
C SER A 11 14.31 5.61 4.13
N VAL A 12 14.22 4.41 4.72
CA VAL A 12 12.99 3.61 4.76
C VAL A 12 12.63 3.26 6.20
N ASP A 13 11.34 3.30 6.50
CA ASP A 13 10.78 2.86 7.76
C ASP A 13 10.18 1.45 7.58
N LEU A 14 10.94 0.44 8.00
CA LEU A 14 10.55 -0.95 7.88
C LEU A 14 9.48 -1.35 8.91
N ALA A 15 9.43 -0.68 10.07
CA ALA A 15 8.45 -0.97 11.11
C ALA A 15 7.01 -0.62 10.66
N HIS A 16 6.89 0.34 9.75
CA HIS A 16 5.61 0.82 9.22
C HIS A 16 5.42 0.44 7.74
N GLY A 17 5.86 -0.76 7.35
CA GLY A 17 5.55 -1.36 6.04
C GLY A 17 6.50 -1.01 4.91
N GLY A 18 7.73 -0.58 5.21
CA GLY A 18 8.75 -0.29 4.19
C GLY A 18 8.56 1.05 3.49
N ARG A 19 7.92 2.01 4.16
CA ARG A 19 7.64 3.34 3.63
C ARG A 19 8.91 4.16 3.46
N TRP A 20 9.01 4.93 2.37
CA TRP A 20 10.14 5.83 2.15
C TRP A 20 9.89 7.17 2.85
N THR A 21 10.78 7.57 3.74
CA THR A 21 10.65 8.79 4.54
C THR A 21 11.51 9.94 4.02
N SER A 22 12.59 9.63 3.29
CA SER A 22 13.52 10.62 2.73
C SER A 22 14.14 10.08 1.43
N LEU A 23 14.28 10.94 0.43
CA LEU A 23 15.09 10.68 -0.77
C LEU A 23 15.88 11.94 -1.09
N ARG A 24 17.19 11.91 -0.81
CA ARG A 24 18.07 13.07 -0.90
C ARG A 24 19.14 12.88 -1.94
N GLY A 25 19.44 13.93 -2.70
CA GLY A 25 20.59 13.98 -3.59
C GLY A 25 20.72 15.37 -4.20
N GLY A 26 21.94 15.75 -4.57
CA GLY A 26 22.17 17.08 -5.13
C GLY A 26 21.75 18.20 -4.18
N SER A 27 22.02 18.03 -2.88
CA SER A 27 21.66 18.96 -1.79
C SER A 27 20.16 19.22 -1.58
N ARG A 28 19.28 18.45 -2.23
CA ARG A 28 17.83 18.61 -2.15
C ARG A 28 17.13 17.37 -1.57
N GLU A 29 16.06 17.62 -0.81
CA GLU A 29 15.02 16.63 -0.52
C GLU A 29 14.03 16.55 -1.69
N TRP A 30 13.84 15.35 -2.21
CA TRP A 30 13.00 15.10 -3.39
C TRP A 30 11.61 14.60 -3.03
N LEU A 31 11.44 14.01 -1.84
CA LEU A 31 10.11 13.65 -1.37
C LEU A 31 9.43 14.86 -0.76
N TRP A 32 8.16 15.04 -1.10
CA TRP A 32 7.32 15.95 -0.35
C TRP A 32 7.13 15.41 1.08
N GLN A 33 7.31 16.28 2.07
CA GLN A 33 7.11 15.98 3.48
C GLN A 33 6.05 16.92 4.06
N ARG A 34 5.19 16.36 4.90
CA ARG A 34 4.31 17.10 5.83
C ARG A 34 4.78 16.72 7.25
N GLU A 35 4.37 17.42 8.29
CA GLU A 35 4.46 16.86 9.64
C GLU A 35 3.06 16.38 10.00
N ASP A 36 2.95 15.11 10.42
CA ASP A 36 1.69 14.52 10.85
C ASP A 36 2.00 13.51 11.95
N PRO A 37 1.59 13.73 13.20
CA PRO A 37 1.90 12.84 14.32
C PRO A 37 1.42 11.40 14.11
N ARG A 38 0.36 11.20 13.32
CA ARG A 38 -0.17 9.87 13.00
C ARG A 38 0.85 9.02 12.24
N ARG A 39 1.86 9.64 11.61
CA ARG A 39 3.01 8.96 10.94
C ARG A 39 3.68 7.91 11.79
N HIS A 40 3.81 8.16 13.09
CA HIS A 40 4.57 7.30 13.99
C HIS A 40 3.76 6.11 14.52
N GLN A 41 2.51 5.97 14.09
CA GLN A 41 1.56 5.01 14.64
C GLN A 41 1.02 4.03 13.59
N VAL A 42 1.24 4.26 12.29
CA VAL A 42 0.60 3.51 11.20
C VAL A 42 1.25 2.14 10.99
N ARG A 43 0.46 1.06 11.07
CA ARG A 43 0.93 -0.32 10.84
C ARG A 43 0.53 -0.86 9.47
N PRO A 44 1.21 -1.91 8.96
CA PRO A 44 0.76 -2.60 7.76
C PRO A 44 -0.69 -3.09 7.89
N GLY A 45 -1.56 -2.63 7.00
CA GLY A 45 -3.00 -2.95 7.01
C GLY A 45 -3.90 -1.82 7.51
N ASP A 46 -3.35 -0.79 8.14
CA ASP A 46 -4.11 0.40 8.54
C ASP A 46 -4.50 1.26 7.32
N ALA A 47 -5.44 2.18 7.54
CA ALA A 47 -5.81 3.19 6.55
C ALA A 47 -4.60 4.03 6.14
N PHE A 48 -4.55 4.38 4.85
CA PHE A 48 -3.47 5.21 4.32
C PHE A 48 -3.45 6.59 5.00
N VAL A 49 -2.29 6.98 5.52
CA VAL A 49 -2.02 8.33 6.00
C VAL A 49 -1.19 9.05 4.95
N ASP A 50 -1.76 10.08 4.31
CA ASP A 50 -1.03 10.93 3.37
C ASP A 50 -0.06 11.85 4.11
N ALA A 51 1.03 11.24 4.52
CA ALA A 51 2.13 11.88 5.17
C ALA A 51 3.26 12.21 4.16
N GLY A 52 2.98 12.28 2.86
CA GLY A 52 4.05 12.42 1.88
C GLY A 52 5.04 11.25 1.90
N GLY A 53 6.22 11.43 1.32
CA GLY A 53 7.08 10.31 0.95
C GLY A 53 6.50 9.47 -0.20
N LEU A 54 6.99 8.25 -0.35
CA LEU A 54 6.47 7.29 -1.34
C LEU A 54 6.02 6.03 -0.60
N ALA A 55 4.81 5.55 -0.91
CA ALA A 55 4.26 4.31 -0.39
C ALA A 55 4.05 3.30 -1.52
N HIS A 56 4.36 2.04 -1.25
CA HIS A 56 4.08 0.97 -2.20
C HIS A 56 2.61 0.53 -2.07
N ALA A 57 1.85 0.67 -3.15
CA ALA A 57 0.49 0.13 -3.21
C ALA A 57 0.54 -1.40 -3.43
N ARG A 58 -0.21 -2.16 -2.63
CA ARG A 58 -0.48 -3.58 -2.92
C ARG A 58 -1.91 -3.74 -3.44
N PRO A 59 -2.17 -4.67 -4.37
CA PRO A 59 -3.53 -5.02 -4.75
C PRO A 59 -4.34 -5.44 -3.51
N PRO A 60 -5.64 -5.10 -3.44
CA PRO A 60 -6.50 -5.56 -2.36
C PRO A 60 -6.62 -7.09 -2.39
N GLN A 61 -6.72 -7.71 -1.21
CA GLN A 61 -6.99 -9.15 -1.11
C GLN A 61 -8.38 -9.44 -1.70
N PRO A 62 -8.53 -10.47 -2.55
CA PRO A 62 -9.85 -10.85 -3.03
C PRO A 62 -10.75 -11.23 -1.84
N PRO A 63 -12.06 -11.00 -1.93
CA PRO A 63 -12.98 -11.44 -0.89
C PRO A 63 -12.82 -12.94 -0.68
N SER A 64 -12.78 -13.37 0.59
CA SER A 64 -12.81 -14.78 0.93
C SER A 64 -14.12 -15.38 0.42
N LEU A 65 -14.05 -16.18 -0.65
CA LEU A 65 -15.15 -17.05 -1.05
C LEU A 65 -15.29 -18.13 0.02
N SER A 66 -16.00 -17.83 1.11
CA SER A 66 -16.59 -18.90 1.92
C SER A 66 -17.52 -19.66 1.00
N ALA A 67 -17.24 -20.96 0.83
CA ALA A 67 -17.95 -21.86 -0.06
C ALA A 67 -19.45 -21.57 -0.07
N GLU A 68 -19.92 -21.11 -1.22
CA GLU A 68 -21.32 -21.01 -1.56
C GLU A 68 -22.05 -22.31 -1.18
N ASN A 69 -23.12 -22.14 -0.39
CA ASN A 69 -23.96 -23.21 0.14
C ASN A 69 -24.56 -24.03 -1.03
N PRO A 70 -24.27 -25.34 -1.16
CA PRO A 70 -24.80 -26.16 -2.26
C PRO A 70 -26.31 -26.46 -2.15
N ALA A 71 -27.01 -25.98 -1.12
CA ALA A 71 -28.42 -26.29 -0.89
C ALA A 71 -29.43 -25.53 -1.79
N ALA A 72 -29.00 -24.62 -2.66
CA ALA A 72 -29.92 -23.81 -3.47
C ALA A 72 -30.41 -24.49 -4.78
N ALA A 73 -29.88 -25.65 -5.15
CA ALA A 73 -30.26 -26.35 -6.38
C ALA A 73 -31.14 -27.58 -6.09
N SER A 74 -32.40 -27.37 -5.72
CA SER A 74 -33.41 -28.44 -5.87
C SER A 74 -33.98 -28.37 -7.30
N PRO A 75 -33.90 -29.44 -8.12
CA PRO A 75 -34.55 -29.44 -9.43
C PRO A 75 -36.08 -29.52 -9.28
N PRO A 76 -36.86 -28.94 -10.23
CA PRO A 76 -38.31 -29.05 -10.19
C PRO A 76 -38.76 -30.50 -10.37
N SER A 77 -39.69 -30.94 -9.52
CA SER A 77 -40.37 -32.24 -9.61
C SER A 77 -41.34 -32.22 -10.79
N ASN A 78 -41.09 -33.05 -11.82
CA ASN A 78 -42.07 -33.31 -12.87
C ASN A 78 -43.05 -34.39 -12.38
N GLY A 79 -44.27 -33.97 -12.04
CA GLY A 79 -45.38 -34.85 -11.73
C GLY A 79 -45.90 -35.61 -12.96
N HIS A 80 -46.27 -36.87 -12.73
CA HIS A 80 -46.97 -37.78 -13.66
C HIS A 80 -48.43 -37.37 -13.86
#